data_AF-A0A9W8U6R6-F1
#
_entry.id   AF-A0A9W8U6R6-F1
#
_cell.length_a   1.000
_cell.length_b   1.000
_cell.length_c   1.000
_cell.angle_alpha   90.00
_cell.angle_beta   90.00
_cell.angle_gamma   90.00
#
_symmetry.space_group_name_H-M   'P 1'
#
loop_
_entity.id
_entity.type
_entity.pdbx_description
1 polymer ?
#
loop_
_entity_poly.entity_id
_entity_poly.type
_entity_poly.pdbx_seq_one_letter_code
_entity_poly.pdbx_strand_id
1 'polypeptide(L)'
;MLKSLTALYLLVAASVALPTRHSKRDDHNAGLTWISKDSSLPKIVLYNTGDGTILAGSPNGRLDTTNYGGPIGGLTPETLIESAHEVLDIAQIAVVNITTEGSGGAGSVNADPDRFLSISMDAHKRLCSEGSDIVGAVMAHGTNTLADTAFGVDLTLNCSKPFVATGAMRPNSALSADGPFNFYDAVRTAIHPEARDRGAMIALNDHLVSAFYATKTNGNTVSTFVAPDQGYIAQFMSGQPYFFYSPALPKARNHFDPFKLALPLPKVDVLYGYRKSSSVFTHGLGLIS
;
A
#
# COMPACT_ATOMS: atom_id res chain seq x y z
N MET A 1 54.93 14.94 -41.92
CA MET A 1 55.19 13.79 -41.04
C MET A 1 53.96 13.53 -40.19
N LEU A 2 53.39 12.36 -40.39
CA LEU A 2 52.18 11.79 -39.83
C LEU A 2 52.29 11.63 -38.29
N LYS A 3 51.29 12.05 -37.52
CA LYS A 3 51.06 11.51 -36.17
C LYS A 3 49.58 11.17 -36.02
N SER A 4 49.33 9.88 -36.11
CA SER A 4 48.07 9.19 -35.83
C SER A 4 47.72 9.33 -34.33
N LEU A 5 46.52 9.79 -34.02
CA LEU A 5 45.88 9.56 -32.71
C LEU A 5 44.61 8.76 -32.95
N THR A 6 44.68 7.47 -32.68
CA THR A 6 43.54 6.56 -32.59
C THR A 6 42.72 6.91 -31.35
N ALA A 7 41.50 7.41 -31.56
CA ALA A 7 40.51 7.57 -30.49
C ALA A 7 39.93 6.19 -30.14
N LEU A 8 40.30 5.66 -28.97
CA LEU A 8 39.72 4.45 -28.41
C LEU A 8 38.37 4.81 -27.78
N TYR A 9 37.27 4.49 -28.47
CA TYR A 9 35.93 4.56 -27.90
C TYR A 9 35.80 3.55 -26.76
N LEU A 10 35.75 4.01 -25.51
CA LEU A 10 35.21 3.20 -24.41
C LEU A 10 33.70 3.11 -24.63
N LEU A 11 33.22 1.96 -25.10
CA LEU A 11 31.82 1.58 -24.95
C LEU A 11 31.55 1.40 -23.46
N VAL A 12 30.91 2.40 -22.84
CA VAL A 12 30.21 2.19 -21.57
C VAL A 12 29.03 1.28 -21.88
N ALA A 13 29.19 -0.01 -21.58
CA ALA A 13 28.07 -0.94 -21.56
C ALA A 13 27.13 -0.50 -20.42
N ALA A 14 26.14 0.34 -20.73
CA ALA A 14 24.98 0.48 -19.88
C ALA A 14 24.37 -0.92 -19.77
N SER A 15 24.37 -1.49 -18.57
CA SER A 15 23.59 -2.69 -18.27
C SER A 15 22.11 -2.32 -18.39
N VAL A 16 21.59 -2.34 -19.61
CA VAL A 16 20.16 -2.32 -19.85
C VAL A 16 19.67 -3.65 -19.30
N ALA A 17 19.01 -3.62 -18.14
CA ALA A 17 18.30 -4.79 -17.63
C ALA A 17 17.40 -5.28 -18.77
N LEU A 18 17.59 -6.53 -19.19
CA LEU A 18 16.71 -7.16 -20.17
C LEU A 18 15.28 -7.02 -19.65
N PRO A 19 14.30 -6.61 -20.49
CA PRO A 19 12.93 -6.50 -20.05
C PRO A 19 12.50 -7.85 -19.47
N THR A 20 12.10 -7.85 -18.19
CA THR A 20 11.62 -9.05 -17.51
C THR A 20 10.44 -9.59 -18.30
N ARG A 21 10.61 -10.77 -18.88
CA ARG A 21 9.63 -11.40 -19.77
C ARG A 21 8.42 -11.83 -18.94
N HIS A 22 7.42 -10.96 -18.86
CA HIS A 22 6.14 -11.24 -18.24
C HIS A 22 5.03 -11.13 -19.29
N SER A 23 3.89 -11.75 -19.00
CA SER A 23 2.71 -11.72 -19.85
C SER A 23 1.60 -10.91 -19.18
N LYS A 24 0.78 -10.25 -20.00
CA LYS A 24 -0.50 -9.68 -19.59
C LYS A 24 -1.60 -10.56 -20.16
N ARG A 25 -2.54 -11.00 -19.31
CA ARG A 25 -3.69 -11.81 -19.71
C ARG A 25 -4.97 -11.17 -19.21
N ASP A 26 -5.85 -10.82 -20.14
CA ASP A 26 -7.17 -10.28 -19.81
C ASP A 26 -8.11 -11.41 -19.36
N ASP A 27 -8.81 -11.16 -18.26
CA ASP A 27 -9.86 -12.00 -17.71
C ASP A 27 -11.16 -11.20 -17.75
N HIS A 28 -11.90 -11.37 -18.84
CA HIS A 28 -13.14 -10.64 -19.08
C HIS A 28 -14.23 -10.94 -18.04
N ASN A 29 -14.20 -12.11 -17.40
CA ASN A 29 -15.17 -12.49 -16.38
C ASN A 29 -14.89 -11.73 -15.07
N ALA A 30 -13.62 -11.59 -14.70
CA ALA A 30 -13.22 -10.84 -13.53
C ALA A 30 -13.12 -9.32 -13.77
N GLY A 31 -13.10 -8.88 -15.04
CA GLY A 31 -12.81 -7.50 -15.43
C GLY A 31 -11.40 -7.07 -15.02
N LEU A 32 -10.43 -7.99 -15.08
CA LEU A 32 -9.04 -7.78 -14.62
C LEU A 32 -8.04 -8.17 -15.69
N THR A 33 -6.92 -7.47 -15.73
CA THR A 33 -5.74 -7.86 -16.51
C THR A 33 -4.67 -8.38 -15.55
N TRP A 34 -4.30 -9.64 -15.71
CA TRP A 34 -3.31 -10.32 -14.88
C TRP A 34 -1.90 -10.13 -15.45
N ILE A 35 -0.99 -9.64 -14.61
CA ILE A 35 0.44 -9.50 -14.89
C ILE A 35 1.16 -10.66 -14.19
N SER A 36 1.85 -11.52 -14.93
CA SER A 36 2.54 -12.69 -14.37
C SER A 36 3.62 -13.27 -15.27
N LYS A 37 4.58 -14.01 -14.69
CA LYS A 37 5.50 -14.90 -15.41
C LYS A 37 4.93 -16.31 -15.59
N ASP A 38 4.12 -16.77 -14.63
CA ASP A 38 3.47 -18.08 -14.63
C ASP A 38 2.00 -17.98 -14.20
N SER A 39 1.11 -18.54 -15.03
CA SER A 39 -0.33 -18.59 -14.80
C SER A 39 -0.79 -19.55 -13.70
N SER A 40 0.10 -20.41 -13.19
CA SER A 40 -0.18 -21.33 -12.07
C SER A 40 -0.04 -20.66 -10.69
N LEU A 41 0.60 -19.49 -10.63
CA LEU A 41 0.87 -18.77 -9.39
C LEU A 41 -0.43 -18.24 -8.74
N PRO A 42 -0.44 -18.01 -7.42
CA PRO A 42 -1.59 -17.41 -6.74
C PRO A 42 -1.94 -16.02 -7.28
N LYS A 43 -3.23 -15.71 -7.35
CA LYS A 43 -3.76 -14.44 -7.84
C LYS A 43 -3.98 -13.44 -6.69
N ILE A 44 -3.45 -12.22 -6.83
CA ILE A 44 -3.75 -11.12 -5.91
C ILE A 44 -4.21 -9.87 -6.65
N VAL A 45 -5.00 -9.06 -5.98
CA VAL A 45 -5.40 -7.72 -6.47
C VAL A 45 -4.54 -6.66 -5.79
N LEU A 46 -3.96 -5.77 -6.58
CA LEU A 46 -3.29 -4.56 -6.12
C LEU A 46 -4.23 -3.36 -6.26
N TYR A 47 -4.75 -2.88 -5.14
CA TYR A 47 -5.44 -1.59 -5.06
C TYR A 47 -4.42 -0.46 -5.10
N ASN A 48 -4.41 0.27 -6.20
CA ASN A 48 -3.64 1.49 -6.34
C ASN A 48 -4.51 2.68 -5.97
N THR A 49 -4.13 3.42 -4.94
CA THR A 49 -4.83 4.63 -4.54
C THR A 49 -4.34 5.87 -5.26
N GLY A 50 -3.37 5.75 -6.18
CA GLY A 50 -2.89 6.87 -6.99
C GLY A 50 -2.17 7.96 -6.18
N ASP A 51 -1.83 7.68 -4.93
CA ASP A 51 -1.09 8.57 -4.06
C ASP A 51 0.05 7.85 -3.33
N GLY A 52 0.84 8.67 -2.64
CA GLY A 52 1.86 8.18 -1.74
C GLY A 52 3.26 8.18 -2.31
N THR A 53 4.19 8.28 -1.38
CA THR A 53 5.63 8.31 -1.63
C THR A 53 6.11 7.06 -2.39
N ILE A 54 5.43 5.92 -2.26
CA ILE A 54 5.76 4.67 -2.95
C ILE A 54 5.71 4.78 -4.47
N LEU A 55 4.87 5.69 -4.99
CA LEU A 55 4.77 5.99 -6.42
C LEU A 55 5.38 7.34 -6.80
N ALA A 56 5.98 8.08 -5.84
CA ALA A 56 6.52 9.42 -6.09
C ALA A 56 8.02 9.39 -6.39
N GLY A 57 8.47 10.37 -7.17
CA GLY A 57 9.89 10.69 -7.38
C GLY A 57 10.24 12.10 -6.92
N SER A 58 11.54 12.35 -6.76
CA SER A 58 12.09 13.69 -6.55
C SER A 58 12.86 14.16 -7.81
N PRO A 59 12.65 15.42 -8.23
CA PRO A 59 13.47 16.04 -9.27
C PRO A 59 14.84 16.53 -8.78
N ASN A 60 15.07 16.59 -7.46
CA ASN A 60 16.27 17.20 -6.86
C ASN A 60 17.42 16.20 -6.61
N GLY A 61 17.29 14.98 -7.15
CA GLY A 61 18.29 13.93 -7.05
C GLY A 61 18.02 12.91 -5.95
N ARG A 62 18.88 11.89 -5.88
CA ARG A 62 18.64 10.66 -5.10
C ARG A 62 18.71 10.84 -3.58
N LEU A 63 19.24 11.95 -3.08
CA LEU A 63 19.31 12.22 -1.63
C LEU A 63 18.11 13.02 -1.12
N ASP A 64 17.28 13.55 -2.01
CA ASP A 64 16.09 14.28 -1.63
C ASP A 64 14.96 13.30 -1.25
N THR A 65 14.76 13.19 0.05
CA THR A 65 13.77 12.31 0.69
C THR A 65 12.65 13.10 1.35
N THR A 66 12.54 14.40 1.08
CA THR A 66 11.54 15.28 1.71
C THR A 66 10.78 16.14 0.71
N ASN A 67 11.43 16.59 -0.38
CA ASN A 67 10.84 17.49 -1.38
C ASN A 67 10.54 16.73 -2.69
N TYR A 68 9.75 15.67 -2.57
CA TYR A 68 9.30 14.85 -3.68
C TYR A 68 7.83 15.07 -4.00
N GLY A 69 7.37 14.49 -5.10
CA GLY A 69 6.04 14.67 -5.63
C GLY A 69 6.04 15.46 -6.93
N GLY A 70 5.01 15.25 -7.74
CA GLY A 70 4.93 15.75 -9.11
C GLY A 70 5.21 14.67 -10.15
N PRO A 71 5.17 15.02 -11.45
CA PRO A 71 5.17 14.05 -12.54
C PRO A 71 6.54 13.41 -12.82
N ILE A 72 7.61 13.93 -12.22
CA ILE A 72 8.99 13.52 -12.51
C ILE A 72 9.43 12.41 -11.55
N GLY A 73 9.89 11.29 -12.11
CA GLY A 73 10.47 10.18 -11.35
C GLY A 73 9.45 9.34 -10.57
N GLY A 74 8.16 9.62 -10.73
CA GLY A 74 7.08 8.79 -10.19
C GLY A 74 6.95 7.46 -10.92
N LEU A 75 6.28 6.51 -10.28
CA LEU A 75 5.96 5.19 -10.82
C LEU A 75 4.46 5.09 -11.13
N THR A 76 4.13 4.30 -12.15
CA THR A 76 2.80 3.69 -12.26
C THR A 76 2.79 2.40 -11.42
N PRO A 77 1.62 1.82 -11.13
CA PRO A 77 1.57 0.51 -10.49
C PRO A 77 2.34 -0.57 -11.24
N GLU A 78 2.32 -0.53 -12.57
CA GLU A 78 3.07 -1.47 -13.41
C GLU A 78 4.57 -1.29 -13.24
N THR A 79 5.08 -0.05 -13.18
CA THR A 79 6.51 0.17 -12.97
C THR A 79 6.95 -0.08 -11.52
N LEU A 80 6.03 -0.04 -10.54
CA LEU A 80 6.27 -0.57 -9.19
C LEU A 80 6.39 -2.11 -9.20
N ILE A 81 5.55 -2.81 -9.97
CA ILE A 81 5.67 -4.26 -10.15
C ILE A 81 7.00 -4.61 -10.81
N GLU A 82 7.45 -3.83 -11.79
CA GLU A 82 8.76 -4.01 -12.43
C GLU A 82 9.93 -3.69 -11.49
N SER A 83 9.82 -2.67 -10.62
CA SER A 83 10.89 -2.34 -9.68
C SER A 83 11.08 -3.39 -8.58
N ALA A 84 10.03 -4.16 -8.28
CA ALA A 84 10.06 -5.32 -7.40
C ALA A 84 9.75 -6.62 -8.17
N HIS A 85 10.40 -6.83 -9.33
CA HIS A 85 10.08 -7.91 -10.28
C HIS A 85 10.01 -9.34 -9.71
N GLU A 86 10.61 -9.58 -8.54
CA GLU A 86 10.54 -10.82 -7.77
C GLU A 86 9.10 -11.16 -7.36
N VAL A 87 8.19 -10.17 -7.26
CA VAL A 87 6.77 -10.43 -7.00
C VAL A 87 6.12 -11.26 -8.10
N LEU A 88 6.62 -11.17 -9.34
CA LEU A 88 6.11 -11.92 -10.48
C LEU A 88 6.57 -13.38 -10.49
N ASP A 89 7.53 -13.74 -9.63
CA ASP A 89 7.95 -15.14 -9.42
C ASP A 89 7.06 -15.85 -8.38
N ILE A 90 6.25 -15.11 -7.64
CA ILE A 90 5.41 -15.65 -6.55
C ILE A 90 3.91 -15.42 -6.73
N ALA A 91 3.48 -14.48 -7.58
CA ALA A 91 2.07 -14.15 -7.75
C ALA A 91 1.72 -13.67 -9.17
N GLN A 92 0.44 -13.82 -9.52
CA GLN A 92 -0.23 -13.08 -10.59
C GLN A 92 -0.86 -11.82 -9.97
N ILE A 93 -0.58 -10.65 -10.54
CA ILE A 93 -1.05 -9.37 -9.98
C ILE A 93 -1.97 -8.67 -10.97
N ALA A 94 -3.16 -8.28 -10.51
CA ALA A 94 -4.05 -7.40 -11.26
C ALA A 94 -4.19 -6.06 -10.54
N VAL A 95 -4.05 -4.96 -11.28
CA VAL A 95 -4.14 -3.60 -10.71
C VAL A 95 -5.58 -3.10 -10.78
N VAL A 96 -6.09 -2.62 -9.65
CA VAL A 96 -7.37 -1.90 -9.55
C VAL A 96 -7.08 -0.48 -9.10
N ASN A 97 -7.32 0.49 -9.97
CA ASN A 97 -7.14 1.90 -9.65
C ASN A 97 -8.37 2.42 -8.90
N ILE A 98 -8.14 2.97 -7.71
CA ILE A 98 -9.19 3.61 -6.91
C ILE A 98 -9.24 5.09 -7.30
N THR A 99 -10.17 5.43 -8.17
CA THR A 99 -10.46 6.81 -8.54
C THR A 99 -11.31 7.47 -7.47
N THR A 100 -10.77 8.46 -6.78
CA THR A 100 -11.60 9.46 -6.08
C THR A 100 -12.08 10.45 -7.13
N GLU A 101 -13.26 10.23 -7.71
CA GLU A 101 -13.94 11.31 -8.42
C GLU A 101 -14.24 12.42 -7.39
N GLY A 102 -13.41 13.48 -7.32
CA GLY A 102 -13.77 14.67 -6.55
C GLY A 102 -12.69 15.46 -5.80
N SER A 103 -11.43 15.03 -5.70
CA SER A 103 -10.39 15.78 -4.97
C SER A 103 -9.18 16.09 -5.85
N GLY A 104 -9.20 17.27 -6.47
CA GLY A 104 -8.13 17.77 -7.31
C GLY A 104 -6.83 18.03 -6.55
N GLY A 105 -5.71 17.58 -7.13
CA GLY A 105 -4.40 18.21 -7.00
C GLY A 105 -3.55 17.85 -5.78
N ALA A 106 -2.40 17.22 -6.06
CA ALA A 106 -1.12 17.24 -5.34
C ALA A 106 -1.16 17.65 -3.85
N GLY A 107 -1.24 16.66 -2.96
CA GLY A 107 -1.02 16.83 -1.53
C GLY A 107 -1.78 15.76 -0.76
N SER A 108 -1.07 14.98 0.04
CA SER A 108 -1.63 13.90 0.84
C SER A 108 -2.55 14.44 1.95
N VAL A 109 -3.82 14.64 1.60
CA VAL A 109 -4.99 14.84 2.50
C VAL A 109 -6.11 13.91 2.02
N ASN A 110 -5.82 12.59 1.94
CA ASN A 110 -6.70 11.59 1.33
C ASN A 110 -7.12 10.53 2.34
N ALA A 111 -7.86 10.94 3.37
CA ALA A 111 -8.71 10.05 4.16
C ALA A 111 -10.18 10.31 3.80
N ASP A 112 -10.48 10.31 2.50
CA ASP A 112 -11.88 10.36 2.07
C ASP A 112 -12.55 9.05 2.53
N PRO A 113 -13.61 9.10 3.37
CA PRO A 113 -14.30 7.90 3.81
C PRO A 113 -14.78 7.03 2.64
N ASP A 114 -15.02 7.64 1.48
CA ASP A 114 -15.45 6.95 0.27
C ASP A 114 -14.36 6.01 -0.27
N ARG A 115 -13.08 6.28 0.03
CA ARG A 115 -11.95 5.48 -0.48
C ARG A 115 -11.88 4.10 0.18
N PHE A 116 -11.88 4.02 1.52
CA PHE A 116 -11.79 2.72 2.18
C PHE A 116 -13.04 1.87 1.91
N LEU A 117 -14.22 2.50 1.79
CA LEU A 117 -15.45 1.82 1.42
C LEU A 117 -15.39 1.27 0.00
N SER A 118 -14.96 2.07 -0.98
CA SER A 118 -14.81 1.62 -2.37
C SER A 118 -13.87 0.41 -2.47
N ILE A 119 -12.73 0.48 -1.78
CA ILE A 119 -11.76 -0.62 -1.69
C ILE A 119 -12.40 -1.85 -1.04
N SER A 120 -13.08 -1.69 0.08
CA SER A 120 -13.66 -2.80 0.83
C SER A 120 -14.81 -3.48 0.08
N MET A 121 -15.65 -2.72 -0.61
CA MET A 121 -16.73 -3.25 -1.43
C MET A 121 -16.20 -4.03 -2.63
N ASP A 122 -15.19 -3.51 -3.33
CA ASP A 122 -14.54 -4.23 -4.44
C ASP A 122 -13.81 -5.48 -3.91
N ALA A 123 -13.03 -5.35 -2.83
CA ALA A 123 -12.32 -6.46 -2.19
C ALA A 123 -13.27 -7.55 -1.72
N HIS A 124 -14.41 -7.18 -1.14
CA HIS A 124 -15.43 -8.15 -0.73
C HIS A 124 -15.95 -8.95 -1.94
N LYS A 125 -16.30 -8.27 -3.04
CA LYS A 125 -16.75 -8.93 -4.28
C LYS A 125 -15.68 -9.85 -4.86
N ARG A 126 -14.41 -9.43 -4.83
CA ARG A 126 -13.32 -10.19 -5.46
C ARG A 126 -12.80 -11.33 -4.61
N LEU A 127 -12.62 -11.12 -3.31
CA LEU A 127 -12.00 -12.11 -2.41
C LEU A 127 -13.04 -13.03 -1.78
N CYS A 128 -14.19 -12.50 -1.36
CA CYS A 128 -15.11 -13.22 -0.47
C CYS A 128 -16.26 -13.92 -1.19
N SER A 129 -16.41 -13.70 -2.50
CA SER A 129 -17.35 -14.45 -3.33
C SER A 129 -17.01 -15.94 -3.33
N GLU A 130 -18.04 -16.78 -3.28
CA GLU A 130 -17.90 -18.23 -3.40
C GLU A 130 -17.18 -18.60 -4.72
N GLY A 131 -16.23 -19.53 -4.65
CA GLY A 131 -15.45 -19.94 -5.81
C GLY A 131 -14.36 -18.96 -6.28
N SER A 132 -14.16 -17.82 -5.59
CA SER A 132 -13.08 -16.90 -5.93
C SER A 132 -11.70 -17.53 -5.78
N ASP A 133 -10.90 -17.47 -6.86
CA ASP A 133 -9.51 -17.95 -6.94
C ASP A 133 -8.47 -16.87 -6.59
N ILE A 134 -8.91 -15.64 -6.30
CA ILE A 134 -8.07 -14.55 -5.79
C ILE A 134 -7.76 -14.85 -4.34
N VAL A 135 -6.48 -14.98 -3.97
CA VAL A 135 -6.08 -15.47 -2.64
C VAL A 135 -5.89 -14.37 -1.60
N GLY A 136 -5.73 -13.12 -2.04
CA GLY A 136 -5.52 -11.96 -1.16
C GLY A 136 -5.46 -10.65 -1.93
N ALA A 137 -5.30 -9.55 -1.21
CA ALA A 137 -5.20 -8.21 -1.77
C ALA A 137 -4.06 -7.42 -1.13
N VAL A 138 -3.48 -6.52 -1.92
CA VAL A 138 -2.52 -5.51 -1.49
C VAL A 138 -3.07 -4.13 -1.78
N MET A 139 -2.87 -3.17 -0.88
CA MET A 139 -3.19 -1.76 -1.12
C MET A 139 -1.91 -0.93 -1.04
N ALA A 140 -1.48 -0.34 -2.15
CA ALA A 140 -0.40 0.65 -2.15
C ALA A 140 -0.98 2.04 -1.91
N HIS A 141 -0.53 2.73 -0.87
CA HIS A 141 -1.11 3.99 -0.41
C HIS A 141 -0.07 4.93 0.24
N GLY A 142 -0.36 6.23 0.27
CA GLY A 142 0.45 7.22 1.00
C GLY A 142 0.46 7.04 2.51
N THR A 143 1.62 7.19 3.15
CA THR A 143 1.81 6.85 4.57
C THR A 143 1.12 7.80 5.55
N ASN A 144 0.67 8.98 5.14
CA ASN A 144 0.07 9.95 6.08
C ASN A 144 -1.27 9.47 6.64
N THR A 145 -2.10 8.83 5.81
CA THR A 145 -3.43 8.31 6.19
C THR A 145 -3.57 6.81 5.92
N LEU A 146 -2.44 6.11 5.70
CA LEU A 146 -2.41 4.66 5.48
C LEU A 146 -3.08 3.90 6.62
N ALA A 147 -2.79 4.27 7.87
CA ALA A 147 -3.37 3.64 9.05
C ALA A 147 -4.89 3.82 9.07
N ASP A 148 -5.40 5.01 8.78
CA ASP A 148 -6.84 5.31 8.79
C ASP A 148 -7.59 4.55 7.69
N THR A 149 -7.06 4.56 6.46
CA THR A 149 -7.66 3.81 5.33
C THR A 149 -7.63 2.30 5.60
N ALA A 150 -6.50 1.77 6.09
CA ALA A 150 -6.37 0.35 6.40
C ALA A 150 -7.26 -0.05 7.58
N PHE A 151 -7.44 0.82 8.58
CA PHE A 151 -8.39 0.63 9.68
C PHE A 151 -9.83 0.57 9.17
N GLY A 152 -10.22 1.49 8.28
CA GLY A 152 -11.54 1.47 7.64
C GLY A 152 -11.80 0.16 6.86
N VAL A 153 -10.80 -0.32 6.11
CA VAL A 153 -10.87 -1.64 5.45
C VAL A 153 -10.96 -2.77 6.47
N ASP A 154 -10.16 -2.74 7.55
CA ASP A 154 -10.21 -3.76 8.60
C ASP A 154 -11.61 -3.90 9.21
N LEU A 155 -12.32 -2.78 9.40
CA LEU A 155 -13.66 -2.77 9.97
C LEU A 155 -14.76 -3.21 8.98
N THR A 156 -14.54 -3.11 7.68
CA THR A 156 -15.58 -3.31 6.65
C THR A 156 -15.35 -4.50 5.73
N LEU A 157 -14.15 -5.09 5.73
CA LEU A 157 -13.86 -6.33 5.02
C LEU A 157 -13.89 -7.52 5.99
N ASN A 158 -14.86 -8.42 5.80
CA ASN A 158 -14.94 -9.67 6.56
C ASN A 158 -14.63 -10.88 5.68
N CYS A 159 -13.34 -11.06 5.40
CA CYS A 159 -12.80 -12.15 4.60
C CYS A 159 -11.70 -12.88 5.37
N SER A 160 -11.65 -14.21 5.29
CA SER A 160 -10.50 -14.98 5.78
C SER A 160 -9.23 -14.70 4.98
N LYS A 161 -9.37 -14.34 3.69
CA LYS A 161 -8.25 -14.05 2.79
C LYS A 161 -7.51 -12.76 3.21
N PRO A 162 -6.17 -12.69 3.11
CA PRO A 162 -5.42 -11.57 3.65
C PRO A 162 -5.63 -10.28 2.85
N PHE A 163 -5.66 -9.15 3.57
CA PHE A 163 -5.61 -7.81 3.01
C PHE A 163 -4.41 -7.07 3.60
N VAL A 164 -3.47 -6.63 2.77
CA VAL A 164 -2.20 -6.05 3.22
C VAL A 164 -1.99 -4.68 2.62
N ALA A 165 -2.03 -3.65 3.45
CA ALA A 165 -1.67 -2.30 3.05
C ALA A 165 -0.14 -2.12 3.08
N THR A 166 0.39 -1.29 2.20
CA THR A 166 1.81 -0.96 2.14
C THR A 166 2.01 0.46 1.61
N GLY A 167 3.21 0.98 1.82
CA GLY A 167 3.62 2.31 1.38
C GLY A 167 5.15 2.43 1.42
N ALA A 168 5.63 3.67 1.30
CA ALA A 168 7.04 3.98 1.42
C ALA A 168 7.22 5.29 2.19
N MET A 169 8.34 5.40 2.91
CA MET A 169 8.75 6.65 3.55
C MET A 169 9.72 7.45 2.68
N ARG A 170 10.42 6.81 1.74
CA ARG A 170 11.31 7.45 0.76
C ARG A 170 10.74 7.32 -0.65
N PRO A 171 10.85 8.38 -1.49
CA PRO A 171 10.39 8.32 -2.87
C PRO A 171 11.18 7.26 -3.65
N ASN A 172 10.60 6.71 -4.72
CA ASN A 172 11.23 5.66 -5.51
C ASN A 172 12.58 6.08 -6.11
N SER A 173 12.77 7.37 -6.40
CA SER A 173 14.05 7.90 -6.90
C SER A 173 15.16 7.97 -5.85
N ALA A 174 14.85 7.76 -4.56
CA ALA A 174 15.80 7.91 -3.48
C ALA A 174 16.91 6.84 -3.52
N LEU A 175 18.08 7.19 -2.98
CA LEU A 175 19.08 6.22 -2.59
C LEU A 175 18.49 5.37 -1.47
N SER A 176 18.43 4.05 -1.68
CA SER A 176 17.82 3.10 -0.74
C SER A 176 16.35 3.42 -0.45
N ALA A 177 15.56 3.61 -1.51
CA ALA A 177 14.10 3.63 -1.42
C ALA A 177 13.56 2.33 -0.80
N ASP A 178 12.57 2.44 0.08
CA ASP A 178 11.99 1.32 0.83
C ASP A 178 10.77 0.68 0.14
N GLY A 179 10.16 1.40 -0.81
CA GLY A 179 8.94 0.97 -1.51
C GLY A 179 8.99 -0.42 -2.15
N PRO A 180 10.02 -0.78 -2.95
CA PRO A 180 10.06 -2.09 -3.61
C PRO A 180 10.03 -3.28 -2.65
N PHE A 181 10.78 -3.21 -1.55
CA PHE A 181 10.84 -4.31 -0.58
C PHE A 181 9.57 -4.36 0.30
N ASN A 182 9.04 -3.20 0.73
CA ASN A 182 7.75 -3.14 1.41
C ASN A 182 6.61 -3.71 0.55
N PHE A 183 6.66 -3.49 -0.77
CA PHE A 183 5.69 -4.04 -1.71
C PHE A 183 5.86 -5.56 -1.87
N TYR A 184 7.10 -6.05 -2.00
CA TYR A 184 7.37 -7.49 -2.01
C TYR A 184 6.82 -8.19 -0.77
N ASP A 185 7.10 -7.64 0.42
CA ASP A 185 6.62 -8.16 1.70
C ASP A 185 5.09 -8.21 1.77
N ALA A 186 4.42 -7.18 1.25
CA ALA A 186 2.97 -7.13 1.16
C ALA A 186 2.41 -8.22 0.24
N VAL A 187 2.99 -8.39 -0.95
CA VAL A 187 2.59 -9.45 -1.91
C VAL A 187 2.84 -10.83 -1.30
N ARG A 188 4.01 -11.05 -0.70
CA ARG A 188 4.36 -12.32 -0.06
C ARG A 188 3.37 -12.67 1.05
N THR A 189 2.97 -11.69 1.85
CA THR A 189 1.96 -11.87 2.90
C THR A 189 0.59 -12.17 2.33
N ALA A 190 0.17 -11.46 1.28
CA ALA A 190 -1.14 -11.64 0.64
C ALA A 190 -1.35 -13.06 0.09
N ILE A 191 -0.27 -13.77 -0.26
CA ILE A 191 -0.31 -15.16 -0.74
C ILE A 191 0.00 -16.20 0.35
N HIS A 192 0.36 -15.79 1.58
CA HIS A 192 0.80 -16.71 2.61
C HIS A 192 -0.39 -17.35 3.34
N PRO A 193 -0.47 -18.70 3.46
CA PRO A 193 -1.59 -19.36 4.14
C PRO A 193 -1.77 -18.93 5.60
N GLU A 194 -0.67 -18.73 6.34
CA GLU A 194 -0.74 -18.29 7.74
C GLU A 194 -1.15 -16.83 7.92
N ALA A 195 -1.24 -16.04 6.85
CA ALA A 195 -1.70 -14.65 6.91
C ALA A 195 -3.23 -14.54 6.98
N ARG A 196 -3.95 -15.64 6.78
CA ARG A 196 -5.42 -15.68 6.84
C ARG A 196 -5.94 -15.43 8.24
N ASP A 197 -7.15 -14.88 8.33
CA ASP A 197 -7.88 -14.66 9.59
C ASP A 197 -7.16 -13.73 10.59
N ARG A 198 -6.42 -12.73 10.08
CA ARG A 198 -5.68 -11.74 10.88
C ARG A 198 -6.17 -10.30 10.72
N GLY A 199 -7.30 -10.11 10.04
CA GLY A 199 -7.80 -8.79 9.65
C GLY A 199 -6.90 -8.14 8.60
N ALA A 200 -7.05 -6.83 8.39
CA ALA A 200 -6.13 -6.08 7.55
C ALA A 200 -4.80 -5.86 8.29
N MET A 201 -3.71 -5.91 7.53
CA MET A 201 -2.34 -5.74 8.02
C MET A 201 -1.65 -4.60 7.26
N ILE A 202 -0.60 -4.04 7.85
CA ILE A 202 0.29 -3.08 7.18
C ILE A 202 1.70 -3.70 7.14
N ALA A 203 2.26 -3.80 5.94
CA ALA A 203 3.63 -4.26 5.70
C ALA A 203 4.54 -3.06 5.44
N LEU A 204 5.51 -2.84 6.33
CA LEU A 204 6.51 -1.79 6.17
C LEU A 204 7.77 -2.11 6.99
N ASN A 205 8.94 -1.88 6.41
CA ASN A 205 10.24 -2.00 7.09
C ASN A 205 10.42 -3.38 7.74
N ASP A 206 10.24 -4.46 6.97
CA ASP A 206 10.37 -5.86 7.40
C ASP A 206 9.41 -6.29 8.53
N HIS A 207 8.33 -5.56 8.79
CA HIS A 207 7.34 -5.94 9.81
C HIS A 207 5.92 -5.96 9.26
N LEU A 208 5.10 -6.84 9.85
CA LEU A 208 3.64 -6.78 9.74
C LEU A 208 3.05 -6.25 11.04
N VAL A 209 2.23 -5.21 10.94
CA VAL A 209 1.45 -4.67 12.06
C VAL A 209 -0.04 -4.79 11.75
N SER A 210 -0.87 -5.00 12.79
CA SER A 210 -2.33 -4.99 12.64
C SER A 210 -2.80 -3.60 12.21
N ALA A 211 -3.61 -3.51 11.14
CA ALA A 211 -4.22 -2.23 10.75
C ALA A 211 -5.10 -1.65 11.86
N PHE A 212 -5.65 -2.50 12.75
CA PHE A 212 -6.45 -2.07 13.89
C PHE A 212 -5.66 -1.28 14.94
N TYR A 213 -4.37 -1.56 15.10
CA TYR A 213 -3.52 -0.98 16.14
C TYR A 213 -2.39 -0.09 15.59
N ALA A 214 -2.17 -0.12 14.28
CA ALA A 214 -1.06 0.58 13.65
C ALA A 214 -1.19 2.10 13.77
N THR A 215 -0.08 2.76 14.06
CA THR A 215 0.05 4.22 13.98
C THR A 215 1.40 4.60 13.42
N LYS A 216 1.46 5.75 12.74
CA LYS A 216 2.69 6.35 12.21
C LYS A 216 3.31 7.24 13.28
N THR A 217 4.45 6.85 13.83
CA THR A 217 5.08 7.52 14.98
C THR A 217 6.09 8.61 14.61
N ASN A 218 6.52 8.64 13.35
CA ASN A 218 7.55 9.53 12.85
C ASN A 218 7.27 9.96 11.40
N GLY A 219 7.54 11.22 11.09
CA GLY A 219 7.32 11.79 9.76
C GLY A 219 8.32 11.36 8.68
N ASN A 220 9.50 10.84 9.06
CA ASN A 220 10.63 10.64 8.13
C ASN A 220 11.27 9.25 8.19
N THR A 221 11.20 8.55 9.33
CA THR A 221 11.89 7.26 9.48
C THR A 221 11.11 6.11 8.85
N VAL A 222 11.80 5.17 8.21
CA VAL A 222 11.21 3.96 7.61
C VAL A 222 10.51 3.05 8.64
N SER A 223 11.01 3.01 9.88
CA SER A 223 10.48 2.20 10.99
C SER A 223 9.34 2.88 11.76
N THR A 224 8.41 3.53 11.06
CA THR A 224 7.42 4.45 11.69
C THR A 224 6.08 3.80 12.03
N PHE A 225 5.67 2.76 11.30
CA PHE A 225 4.42 2.07 11.57
C PHE A 225 4.61 1.04 12.67
N VAL A 226 3.98 1.28 13.81
CA VAL A 226 4.06 0.40 14.98
C VAL A 226 2.69 0.27 15.64
N ALA A 227 2.50 -0.77 16.43
CA ALA A 227 1.43 -0.85 17.42
C ALA A 227 2.09 -0.79 18.80
N PRO A 228 2.11 0.39 19.48
CA PRO A 228 2.95 0.61 20.65
C PRO A 228 2.74 -0.40 21.78
N ASP A 229 1.49 -0.80 22.01
CA ASP A 229 1.13 -1.70 23.09
C ASP A 229 1.01 -3.18 22.66
N GLN A 230 0.59 -3.42 21.40
CA GLN A 230 0.29 -4.77 20.91
C GLN A 230 1.46 -5.43 20.15
N GLY A 231 2.43 -4.63 19.70
CA GLY A 231 3.57 -5.10 18.93
C GLY A 231 3.23 -5.56 17.52
N TYR A 232 4.22 -6.17 16.86
CA TYR A 232 4.09 -6.69 15.51
C TYR A 232 3.41 -8.06 15.49
N ILE A 233 2.75 -8.38 14.37
CA ILE A 233 2.18 -9.69 14.08
C ILE A 233 3.26 -10.63 13.56
N ALA A 234 4.18 -10.10 12.76
CA ALA A 234 5.27 -10.85 12.15
C ALA A 234 6.46 -9.95 11.84
N GLN A 235 7.60 -10.57 11.58
CA GLN A 235 8.78 -9.96 10.97
C GLN A 235 9.18 -10.75 9.72
N PHE A 236 9.72 -10.08 8.70
CA PHE A 236 10.25 -10.75 7.53
C PHE A 236 11.71 -11.14 7.73
N MET A 237 12.04 -12.38 7.35
CA MET A 237 13.41 -12.87 7.30
C MET A 237 13.60 -13.57 5.95
N SER A 238 14.57 -13.10 5.16
CA SER A 238 14.86 -13.65 3.83
C SER A 238 13.63 -13.73 2.92
N GLY A 239 12.80 -12.68 2.94
CA GLY A 239 11.58 -12.60 2.12
C GLY A 239 10.44 -13.51 2.58
N GLN A 240 10.48 -14.02 3.81
CA GLN A 240 9.41 -14.84 4.39
C GLN A 240 8.86 -14.22 5.68
N PRO A 241 7.54 -14.10 5.84
CA PRO A 241 6.94 -13.64 7.09
C PRO A 241 7.05 -14.72 8.18
N TYR A 242 7.63 -14.36 9.32
CA TYR A 242 7.65 -15.18 10.53
C TYR A 242 6.62 -14.65 11.53
N PHE A 243 5.47 -15.32 11.61
CA PHE A 243 4.36 -14.94 12.49
C PHE A 243 4.67 -15.29 13.95
N PHE A 244 4.50 -14.31 14.85
CA PHE A 244 4.78 -14.52 16.28
C PHE A 244 3.63 -15.20 17.03
N TYR A 245 2.41 -15.10 16.50
CA TYR A 245 1.19 -15.58 17.14
C TYR A 245 0.30 -16.32 16.15
N SER A 246 -0.53 -17.24 16.64
CA SER A 246 -1.62 -17.82 15.84
C SER A 246 -2.57 -16.73 15.31
N PRO A 247 -3.30 -16.98 14.20
CA PRO A 247 -4.29 -16.04 13.69
C PRO A 247 -5.29 -15.62 14.77
N ALA A 248 -5.46 -14.31 14.93
CA ALA A 248 -6.36 -13.72 15.90
C ALA A 248 -6.81 -12.34 15.42
N LEU A 249 -8.03 -11.98 15.78
CA LEU A 249 -8.58 -10.64 15.58
C LEU A 249 -8.59 -9.86 16.90
N PRO A 250 -8.41 -8.53 16.87
CA PRO A 250 -8.62 -7.68 18.02
C PRO A 250 -10.01 -7.91 18.63
N LYS A 251 -10.11 -8.09 19.96
CA LYS A 251 -11.41 -8.33 20.62
C LYS A 251 -12.41 -7.18 20.45
N ALA A 252 -11.90 -5.95 20.30
CA ALA A 252 -12.71 -4.75 20.11
C ALA A 252 -13.05 -4.48 18.63
N ARG A 253 -12.60 -5.33 17.70
CA ARG A 253 -12.89 -5.17 16.26
C ARG A 253 -14.35 -5.53 15.98
N ASN A 254 -15.13 -4.50 15.67
CA ASN A 254 -16.48 -4.67 15.13
C ASN A 254 -16.42 -4.80 13.61
N HIS A 255 -17.37 -5.54 13.04
CA HIS A 255 -17.55 -5.59 11.58
C HIS A 255 -18.77 -4.77 11.16
N PHE A 256 -18.59 -3.93 10.16
CA PHE A 256 -19.65 -3.14 9.53
C PHE A 256 -19.78 -3.54 8.06
N ASP A 257 -20.95 -4.06 7.68
CA ASP A 257 -21.21 -4.47 6.30
C ASP A 257 -21.24 -3.24 5.38
N PRO A 258 -20.28 -3.08 4.44
CA PRO A 258 -20.16 -1.87 3.64
C PRO A 258 -21.32 -1.68 2.66
N PHE A 259 -22.10 -2.74 2.38
CA PHE A 259 -23.28 -2.67 1.51
C PHE A 259 -24.55 -2.25 2.25
N LYS A 260 -24.50 -2.13 3.58
CA LYS A 260 -25.64 -1.74 4.43
C LYS A 260 -25.44 -0.40 5.15
N LEU A 261 -24.37 0.31 4.85
CA LEU A 261 -24.11 1.63 5.43
C LEU A 261 -24.98 2.69 4.77
N ALA A 262 -25.48 3.63 5.59
CA ALA A 262 -26.12 4.83 5.08
C ALA A 262 -25.04 5.82 4.60
N LEU A 263 -25.20 6.30 3.36
CA LEU A 263 -24.28 7.26 2.74
C LEU A 263 -24.94 8.64 2.57
N PRO A 264 -24.18 9.75 2.73
CA PRO A 264 -22.77 9.78 3.11
C PRO A 264 -22.58 9.35 4.58
N LEU A 265 -21.38 8.86 4.91
CA LEU A 265 -21.06 8.51 6.29
C LEU A 265 -21.20 9.76 7.20
N PRO A 266 -21.58 9.59 8.48
CA PRO A 266 -21.67 10.70 9.41
C PRO A 266 -20.34 11.47 9.50
N LYS A 267 -20.40 12.79 9.42
CA LYS A 267 -19.22 13.64 9.61
C LYS A 267 -18.72 13.53 11.03
N VAL A 268 -17.44 13.22 11.21
CA VAL A 268 -16.76 13.18 12.51
C VAL A 268 -15.55 14.11 12.45
N ASP A 269 -15.53 15.11 13.32
CA ASP A 269 -14.42 16.05 13.45
C ASP A 269 -13.55 15.67 14.67
N VAL A 270 -12.23 15.71 14.53
CA VAL A 270 -11.28 15.46 15.63
C VAL A 270 -10.75 16.78 16.16
N LEU A 271 -10.98 17.06 17.44
CA LEU A 271 -10.50 18.26 18.11
C LEU A 271 -9.27 17.98 18.95
N TYR A 272 -8.25 18.84 18.84
CA TYR A 272 -7.04 18.73 19.62
C TYR A 272 -7.12 19.56 20.90
N GLY A 273 -6.97 18.92 22.05
CA GLY A 273 -6.88 19.58 23.35
C GLY A 273 -5.46 20.05 23.64
N TYR A 274 -5.29 21.33 23.97
CA TYR A 274 -4.01 21.89 24.41
C TYR A 274 -4.25 23.07 25.37
N ARG A 275 -3.23 23.50 26.11
CA ARG A 275 -3.38 24.62 27.06
C ARG A 275 -3.79 25.90 26.31
N LYS A 276 -4.84 26.57 26.80
CA LYS A 276 -5.48 27.73 26.16
C LYS A 276 -6.10 27.42 24.80
N SER A 277 -6.51 26.17 24.56
CA SER A 277 -7.34 25.84 23.40
C SER A 277 -8.58 26.72 23.38
N SER A 278 -8.81 27.37 22.25
CA SER A 278 -9.95 28.28 22.09
C SER A 278 -11.27 27.54 22.24
N SER A 279 -12.18 28.07 23.05
CA SER A 279 -13.55 27.57 23.18
C SER A 279 -14.37 27.76 21.90
N VAL A 280 -13.88 28.54 20.93
CA VAL A 280 -14.54 28.73 19.62
C VAL A 280 -14.73 27.40 18.89
N PHE A 281 -13.79 26.45 19.05
CA PHE A 281 -13.89 25.13 18.41
C PHE A 281 -14.95 24.22 19.06
N THR A 282 -15.33 24.46 20.32
CA THR A 282 -16.36 23.67 21.02
C THR A 282 -17.75 24.31 20.93
N HIS A 283 -17.84 25.65 20.89
CA HIS A 283 -19.12 26.36 20.78
C HIS A 283 -19.83 26.14 19.44
N GLY A 284 -19.06 25.99 18.35
CA GLY A 284 -19.63 25.64 17.04
C GLY A 284 -20.27 24.24 16.97
N LEU A 285 -19.98 23.37 17.96
CA LEU A 285 -20.48 21.99 18.03
C LEU A 285 -21.55 21.78 19.11
N GLY A 286 -21.99 22.84 19.79
CA GLY A 286 -22.97 22.73 20.88
C GLY A 286 -22.48 21.95 22.11
N LEU A 287 -21.16 21.72 22.22
CA LEU A 287 -20.54 21.10 23.38
C LEU A 287 -20.34 22.18 24.46
N ILE A 288 -21.22 22.17 25.45
CA ILE A 288 -21.30 23.14 26.55
C ILE A 288 -20.02 23.07 27.41
N SER A 289 -19.50 24.25 27.75
CA SER A 289 -18.42 24.51 28.70
C SER A 289 -18.81 24.22 30.15
#